data_AF-A0A8C2P894-F1
#
_entry.id   AF-A0A8C2P894-F1
#
_cell.length_a   1.000
_cell.length_b   1.000
_cell.length_c   1.000
_cell.angle_alpha   90.00
_cell.angle_beta   90.00
_cell.angle_gamma   90.00
#
_symmetry.space_group_name_H-M   'P 1'
#
loop_
_entity.id
_entity.type
_entity.pdbx_description
1 polymer ?
#
loop_
_entity_poly.entity_id
_entity_poly.type
_entity_poly.pdbx_seq_one_letter_code
_entity_poly.pdbx_strand_id
1 'polypeptide(L)'
;MALLLLSLGLGLVCAQDFNPRRIVQRNYDVSKVSGTWYSISMAADNRKRIEEDGDLRIFIESIQVVEDSGLKLSFHFMLHAECTDVAMVCGKTGKNGEYTINYLGENSLRILEADYQRYVILHMQSSRNGTASQVLALYGRFPELKSSFLDRFDKACKSHGLGPEKIIRFSNQGRRQGLPRQQPGPARRSRARGVGMGAQGLGWGRDLRQSLSESLTVFSDPCYARSRYPSRPSGA
;
A
#
# COMPACT_ATOMS: atom_id res chain seq x y z
N MET A 1 14.07 -13.78 36.71
CA MET A 1 13.24 -12.57 36.55
C MET A 1 13.55 -11.77 35.27
N ALA A 2 14.76 -11.82 34.72
CA ALA A 2 15.11 -11.12 33.47
C ALA A 2 14.49 -11.69 32.17
N LEU A 3 14.13 -12.98 32.15
CA LEU A 3 13.54 -13.64 30.97
C LEU A 3 12.09 -13.19 30.67
N LEU A 4 11.34 -12.71 31.66
CA LEU A 4 9.97 -12.21 31.47
C LEU A 4 9.94 -10.80 30.84
N LEU A 5 11.02 -10.03 31.00
CA LEU A 5 11.16 -8.70 30.38
C LEU A 5 11.57 -8.81 28.90
N LEU A 6 12.32 -9.84 28.52
CA LEU A 6 12.70 -10.10 27.13
C LEU A 6 11.51 -10.55 26.26
N SER A 7 10.50 -11.20 26.83
CA SER A 7 9.26 -11.53 26.11
C SER A 7 8.34 -10.33 25.85
N LEU A 8 8.46 -9.25 26.63
CA LEU A 8 7.68 -8.02 26.39
C LEU A 8 8.27 -7.16 25.26
N GLY A 9 9.56 -7.32 24.94
CA GLY A 9 10.25 -6.53 23.92
C GLY A 9 10.02 -7.00 22.47
N LEU A 10 9.56 -8.25 22.27
CA LEU A 10 9.47 -8.86 20.93
C LEU A 10 8.03 -9.07 20.43
N GLY A 11 7.06 -8.32 20.97
CA GLY A 11 5.64 -8.63 20.79
C GLY A 11 4.70 -7.45 20.54
N LEU A 12 5.19 -6.22 20.28
CA LEU A 12 4.28 -5.14 19.89
C LEU A 12 3.88 -5.26 18.41
N VAL A 13 3.32 -6.42 18.02
CA VAL A 13 2.39 -6.43 16.90
C VAL A 13 1.25 -5.53 17.34
N CYS A 14 1.15 -4.33 16.78
CA CYS A 14 0.07 -3.41 17.07
C CYS A 14 -1.25 -4.19 17.00
N ALA A 15 -1.95 -4.32 18.12
CA ALA A 15 -3.21 -5.06 18.17
C ALA A 15 -4.25 -4.28 17.38
N GLN A 16 -4.33 -4.55 16.07
CA GLN A 16 -5.34 -3.94 15.21
C GLN A 16 -6.64 -4.74 15.36
N ASP A 17 -7.64 -4.14 16.00
CA ASP A 17 -9.02 -4.62 15.99
C ASP A 17 -9.69 -4.20 14.68
N PHE A 18 -10.27 -5.16 13.97
CA PHE A 18 -11.10 -4.89 12.81
C PHE A 18 -12.55 -4.74 13.28
N ASN A 19 -13.11 -3.54 13.11
CA ASN A 19 -14.50 -3.26 13.43
C ASN A 19 -15.19 -2.61 12.22
N PRO A 20 -16.05 -3.34 11.49
CA PRO A 20 -16.78 -2.81 10.34
C PRO A 20 -17.59 -1.55 10.65
N ARG A 21 -18.03 -1.35 11.90
CA ARG A 21 -18.82 -0.18 12.30
C ARG A 21 -18.02 1.13 12.31
N ARG A 22 -16.68 1.06 12.30
CA ARG A 22 -15.81 2.25 12.17
C ARG A 22 -15.58 2.67 10.72
N ILE A 23 -15.93 1.79 9.77
CA ILE A 23 -15.70 2.04 8.35
C ILE A 23 -16.76 3.02 7.84
N VAL A 24 -16.30 4.10 7.22
CA VAL A 24 -17.13 5.10 6.54
C VAL A 24 -16.81 5.11 5.06
N GLN A 25 -17.85 5.28 4.23
CA GLN A 25 -17.76 5.33 2.75
C GLN A 25 -18.44 6.59 2.16
N ARG A 26 -18.96 7.47 3.02
CA ARG A 26 -19.65 8.73 2.70
C ARG A 26 -19.72 9.61 3.94
N ASN A 27 -20.05 10.88 3.76
CA ASN A 27 -20.22 11.86 4.86
C ASN A 27 -19.03 11.82 5.84
N TYR A 28 -17.83 11.83 5.27
CA TYR A 28 -16.57 11.78 5.98
C TYR A 28 -16.41 12.98 6.92
N ASP A 29 -16.05 12.68 8.16
CA ASP A 29 -15.43 13.64 9.07
C ASP A 29 -13.96 13.85 8.66
N VAL A 30 -13.76 14.77 7.72
CA VAL A 30 -12.45 15.05 7.10
C VAL A 30 -11.42 15.50 8.14
N SER A 31 -11.86 16.13 9.24
CA SER A 31 -10.96 16.56 10.33
C SER A 31 -10.15 15.39 10.91
N LYS A 32 -10.74 14.19 10.94
CA LYS A 32 -10.13 12.96 11.48
C LYS A 32 -9.14 12.28 10.53
N VAL A 33 -9.06 12.74 9.27
CA VAL A 33 -8.08 12.20 8.29
C VAL A 33 -6.68 12.77 8.54
N SER A 34 -6.57 13.91 9.24
CA SER A 34 -5.28 14.52 9.55
C SER A 34 -4.33 13.60 10.30
N GLY A 35 -3.04 13.72 10.03
CA GLY A 35 -1.94 13.05 10.74
C GLY A 35 -1.05 12.21 9.82
N THR A 36 -0.16 11.45 10.45
CA THR A 36 0.79 10.56 9.76
C THR A 36 0.09 9.32 9.20
N TRP A 37 0.56 8.90 8.03
CA TRP A 37 0.07 7.73 7.31
C TRP A 37 1.24 6.97 6.69
N TYR A 38 1.06 5.67 6.46
CA TYR A 38 2.05 4.79 5.85
C TYR A 38 1.50 4.19 4.56
N SER A 39 2.34 4.12 3.53
CA SER A 39 1.98 3.51 2.25
C SER A 39 1.96 1.98 2.35
N ILE A 40 0.80 1.38 2.10
CA ILE A 40 0.59 -0.08 2.25
C ILE A 40 0.49 -0.76 0.89
N SER A 41 -0.33 -0.21 -0.01
CA SER A 41 -0.58 -0.80 -1.33
C SER A 41 -1.14 0.23 -2.31
N MET A 42 -0.91 0.02 -3.60
CA MET A 42 -1.49 0.81 -4.68
C MET A 42 -1.98 -0.09 -5.81
N ALA A 43 -2.94 0.39 -6.58
CA ALA A 43 -3.43 -0.28 -7.78
C ALA A 43 -3.74 0.76 -8.86
N ALA A 44 -3.40 0.47 -10.11
CA ALA A 44 -3.60 1.40 -11.22
C ALA A 44 -4.07 0.68 -12.48
N ASP A 45 -4.84 1.36 -13.32
CA ASP A 45 -5.21 0.82 -14.64
C ASP A 45 -3.99 0.65 -15.56
N ASN A 46 -3.10 1.64 -15.55
CA ASN A 46 -1.76 1.56 -16.09
C ASN A 46 -0.76 1.32 -14.96
N ARG A 47 -0.47 0.05 -14.68
CA ARG A 47 0.44 -0.39 -13.61
C ARG A 47 1.82 0.28 -13.67
N LYS A 48 2.34 0.60 -14.86
CA LYS A 48 3.65 1.27 -15.02
C LYS A 48 3.77 2.61 -14.30
N ARG A 49 2.65 3.30 -14.06
CA ARG A 49 2.65 4.60 -13.35
C ARG A 49 2.94 4.46 -11.86
N ILE A 50 2.79 3.27 -11.29
CA ILE A 50 2.99 2.98 -9.86
C ILE A 50 4.14 1.98 -9.61
N GLU A 51 4.75 1.47 -10.69
CA GLU A 51 5.99 0.69 -10.65
C GLU A 51 7.21 1.60 -10.43
N GLU A 52 8.39 0.99 -10.29
CA GLU A 52 9.66 1.71 -10.19
C GLU A 52 9.78 2.76 -11.31
N ASP A 53 10.25 3.97 -10.95
CA ASP A 53 10.29 5.17 -11.80
C ASP A 53 8.94 5.69 -12.33
N GLY A 54 7.81 5.11 -11.88
CA GLY A 54 6.47 5.55 -12.21
C GLY A 54 6.14 6.93 -11.63
N ASP A 55 5.50 7.78 -12.44
CA ASP A 55 5.17 9.18 -12.10
C ASP A 55 4.15 9.33 -10.97
N LEU A 56 3.43 8.26 -10.64
CA LEU A 56 2.45 8.20 -9.56
C LEU A 56 2.84 7.23 -8.44
N ARG A 57 4.09 6.74 -8.43
CA ARG A 57 4.63 5.94 -7.33
C ARG A 57 4.98 6.85 -6.17
N ILE A 58 3.96 7.14 -5.37
CA ILE A 58 4.00 8.10 -4.29
C ILE A 58 3.96 7.38 -2.94
N PHE A 59 4.80 7.84 -2.00
CA PHE A 59 4.80 7.34 -0.63
C PHE A 59 4.36 8.44 0.33
N ILE A 60 3.14 8.33 0.86
CA ILE A 60 2.60 9.31 1.79
C ILE A 60 3.43 9.39 3.08
N GLU A 61 3.57 10.61 3.59
CA GLU A 61 4.08 10.91 4.93
C GLU A 61 2.93 11.36 5.84
N SER A 62 2.16 12.36 5.39
CA SER A 62 1.03 12.87 6.16
C SER A 62 -0.07 13.47 5.29
N ILE A 63 -1.27 13.52 5.88
CA ILE A 63 -2.42 14.25 5.35
C ILE A 63 -2.75 15.32 6.39
N GLN A 64 -2.97 16.55 5.96
CA GLN A 64 -3.36 17.65 6.85
C GLN A 64 -4.54 18.39 6.26
N VAL A 65 -5.55 18.68 7.08
CA VAL A 65 -6.60 19.61 6.68
C VAL A 65 -6.03 21.01 6.67
N VAL A 66 -6.22 21.72 5.57
CA VAL A 66 -5.94 23.15 5.47
C VAL A 66 -7.28 23.86 5.49
N GLU A 67 -7.49 24.70 6.50
CA GLU A 67 -8.72 25.49 6.64
C GLU A 67 -9.02 26.22 5.33
N ASP A 68 -10.28 26.15 4.90
CA ASP A 68 -10.82 26.68 3.65
C ASP A 68 -10.17 26.23 2.32
N SER A 69 -9.01 25.59 2.35
CA SER A 69 -8.22 25.25 1.17
C SER A 69 -8.27 23.77 0.80
N GLY A 70 -8.58 22.87 1.73
CA GLY A 70 -8.79 21.44 1.45
C GLY A 70 -7.85 20.53 2.21
N LEU A 71 -7.12 19.67 1.50
CA LEU A 71 -6.15 18.74 2.09
C LEU A 71 -4.75 19.04 1.58
N LYS A 72 -3.78 19.15 2.47
CA LYS A 72 -2.36 19.08 2.12
C LYS A 72 -1.88 17.64 2.26
N LEU A 73 -1.37 17.05 1.19
CA LEU A 73 -0.67 15.77 1.21
C LEU A 73 0.83 16.06 1.22
N SER A 74 1.55 15.54 2.21
CA SER A 74 3.00 15.47 2.20
C SER A 74 3.42 14.06 1.86
N PHE A 75 4.32 13.91 0.88
CA PHE A 75 4.73 12.61 0.37
C PHE A 75 6.12 12.64 -0.24
N HIS A 76 6.67 11.46 -0.49
CA HIS A 76 7.94 11.27 -1.18
C HIS A 76 7.70 10.65 -2.56
N PHE A 77 8.44 11.10 -3.57
CA PHE A 77 8.45 10.46 -4.88
C PHE A 77 9.84 10.57 -5.52
N MET A 78 10.12 9.68 -6.47
CA MET A 78 11.40 9.65 -7.18
C MET A 78 11.40 10.72 -8.27
N LEU A 79 12.36 11.65 -8.21
CA LEU A 79 12.56 12.69 -9.21
C LEU A 79 14.04 12.74 -9.60
N HIS A 80 14.35 12.49 -10.88
CA HIS A 80 15.73 12.44 -11.38
C HIS A 80 16.66 11.51 -10.56
N ALA A 81 16.16 10.32 -10.20
CA ALA A 81 16.85 9.33 -9.35
C ALA A 81 17.15 9.79 -7.91
N GLU A 82 16.56 10.91 -7.48
CA GLU A 82 16.60 11.39 -6.10
C GLU A 82 15.23 11.32 -5.44
N CYS A 83 15.20 10.84 -4.19
CA CYS A 83 13.98 10.87 -3.42
C CYS A 83 13.67 12.28 -2.93
N THR A 84 12.57 12.85 -3.43
CA THR A 84 12.18 14.23 -3.18
C THR A 84 10.93 14.30 -2.31
N ASP A 85 10.93 15.21 -1.35
CA ASP A 85 9.78 15.49 -0.48
C ASP A 85 8.89 16.54 -1.16
N VAL A 86 7.60 16.27 -1.24
CA VAL A 86 6.61 17.13 -1.89
C VAL A 86 5.43 17.36 -0.97
N ALA A 87 4.99 18.62 -0.91
CA ALA A 87 3.71 18.98 -0.31
C ALA A 87 2.78 19.52 -1.40
N MET A 88 1.61 18.91 -1.56
CA MET A 88 0.58 19.36 -2.51
C MET A 88 -0.70 19.71 -1.76
N VAL A 89 -1.34 20.82 -2.14
CA VAL A 89 -2.68 21.18 -1.65
C VAL A 89 -3.72 20.73 -2.67
N CYS A 90 -4.63 19.87 -2.24
CA CYS A 90 -5.80 19.43 -2.99
C CYS A 90 -6.99 20.31 -2.60
N GLY A 91 -7.54 21.04 -3.59
CA GLY A 91 -8.60 22.02 -3.40
C GLY A 91 -9.92 21.39 -2.99
N LYS A 92 -10.67 21.99 -2.06
CA LYS A 92 -12.03 21.52 -1.74
C LYS A 92 -12.93 21.59 -2.96
N THR A 93 -13.83 20.61 -3.07
CA THR A 93 -15.01 20.72 -3.92
C THR A 93 -16.27 20.93 -3.07
N GLY A 94 -17.42 21.15 -3.72
CA GLY A 94 -18.72 21.15 -3.03
C GLY A 94 -19.17 19.77 -2.53
N LYS A 95 -18.41 18.70 -2.82
CA LYS A 95 -18.73 17.32 -2.44
C LYS A 95 -17.80 16.83 -1.33
N ASN A 96 -18.39 16.29 -0.27
CA ASN A 96 -17.64 15.77 0.88
C ASN A 96 -16.72 14.61 0.46
N GLY A 97 -15.43 14.72 0.81
CA GLY A 97 -14.42 13.72 0.49
C GLY A 97 -13.87 13.78 -0.94
N GLU A 98 -14.24 14.80 -1.74
CA GLU A 98 -13.74 15.02 -3.10
C GLU A 98 -12.95 16.33 -3.19
N TYR A 99 -11.79 16.26 -3.85
CA TYR A 99 -10.83 17.36 -3.97
C TYR A 99 -10.30 17.47 -5.40
N THR A 100 -9.92 18.67 -5.81
CA THR A 100 -9.19 18.92 -7.06
C THR A 100 -7.69 18.84 -6.83
N ILE A 101 -6.95 18.33 -7.80
CA ILE A 101 -5.50 18.31 -7.81
C ILE A 101 -5.02 19.26 -8.92
N ASN A 102 -4.23 20.27 -8.55
CA ASN A 102 -3.58 21.15 -9.50
C ASN A 102 -2.28 20.51 -10.00
N TYR A 103 -2.43 19.52 -10.86
CA TYR A 103 -1.35 18.83 -11.59
C TYR A 103 -1.83 18.64 -13.04
N LEU A 104 -0.91 18.51 -14.00
CA LEU A 104 -1.18 18.47 -15.44
C LEU A 104 -2.45 17.67 -15.82
N GLY A 105 -3.39 18.32 -16.51
CA GLY A 105 -4.68 17.73 -16.88
C GLY A 105 -5.77 17.93 -15.81
N GLU A 106 -6.89 17.23 -15.95
CA GLU A 106 -7.96 17.25 -14.96
C GLU A 106 -7.71 16.12 -13.95
N ASN A 107 -7.35 16.48 -12.72
CA ASN A 107 -7.04 15.52 -11.68
C ASN A 107 -7.97 15.74 -10.47
N SER A 108 -8.53 14.65 -9.96
CA SER A 108 -9.35 14.66 -8.75
C SER A 108 -8.90 13.58 -7.78
N LEU A 109 -9.11 13.85 -6.51
CA LEU A 109 -8.84 12.95 -5.40
C LEU A 109 -10.14 12.71 -4.63
N ARG A 110 -10.47 11.46 -4.36
CA ARG A 110 -11.64 11.08 -3.57
C ARG A 110 -11.24 10.13 -2.45
N ILE A 111 -11.84 10.32 -1.28
CA ILE A 111 -11.85 9.31 -0.22
C ILE A 111 -12.91 8.27 -0.62
N LEU A 112 -12.51 7.00 -0.78
CA LEU A 112 -13.44 5.89 -1.05
C LEU A 112 -13.93 5.24 0.23
N GLU A 113 -13.03 5.10 1.20
CA GLU A 113 -13.30 4.39 2.44
C GLU A 113 -12.30 4.84 3.51
N ALA A 114 -12.77 5.00 4.75
CA ALA A 114 -11.90 5.34 5.87
C ALA A 114 -12.30 4.57 7.13
N ASP A 115 -11.29 4.10 7.87
CA ASP A 115 -11.34 3.95 9.31
C ASP A 115 -10.22 4.85 9.85
N TYR A 116 -10.59 6.01 10.39
CA TYR A 116 -9.65 7.07 10.76
C TYR A 116 -8.50 6.62 11.69
N GLN A 117 -8.72 5.54 12.44
CA GLN A 117 -7.77 4.96 13.40
C GLN A 117 -6.92 3.81 12.81
N ARG A 118 -7.21 3.38 11.58
CA ARG A 118 -6.60 2.18 10.97
C ARG A 118 -6.11 2.42 9.55
N TYR A 119 -6.95 2.90 8.64
CA TYR A 119 -6.59 3.05 7.22
C TYR A 119 -7.49 4.06 6.48
N VAL A 120 -7.03 4.50 5.31
CA VAL A 120 -7.83 5.23 4.33
C VAL A 120 -7.53 4.70 2.92
N ILE A 121 -8.55 4.60 2.08
CA ILE A 121 -8.43 4.30 0.66
C ILE A 121 -8.72 5.59 -0.11
N LEU A 122 -7.72 6.06 -0.85
CA LEU A 122 -7.87 7.20 -1.76
C LEU A 122 -7.96 6.71 -3.20
N HIS A 123 -8.78 7.40 -3.99
CA HIS A 123 -8.92 7.20 -5.42
C HIS A 123 -8.59 8.49 -6.14
N MET A 124 -7.55 8.43 -6.94
CA MET A 124 -7.15 9.51 -7.83
C MET A 124 -7.61 9.18 -9.24
N GLN A 125 -8.28 10.14 -9.88
CA GLN A 125 -8.61 10.09 -11.30
C GLN A 125 -7.86 11.20 -12.00
N SER A 126 -7.25 10.86 -13.13
CA SER A 126 -6.50 11.78 -13.99
C SER A 126 -7.05 11.69 -15.40
N SER A 127 -7.25 12.83 -16.06
CA SER A 127 -7.55 12.89 -17.48
C SER A 127 -6.57 13.82 -18.17
N ARG A 128 -5.81 13.28 -19.14
CA ARG A 128 -4.87 14.05 -19.94
C ARG A 128 -5.09 13.72 -21.41
N ASN A 129 -5.31 14.75 -22.23
CA ASN A 129 -5.51 14.61 -23.68
C ASN A 129 -6.56 13.55 -24.05
N GLY A 130 -7.68 13.50 -23.31
CA GLY A 130 -8.76 12.52 -23.52
C GLY A 130 -8.47 11.10 -23.02
N THR A 131 -7.29 10.84 -22.44
CA THR A 131 -6.96 9.56 -21.82
C THR A 131 -7.18 9.65 -20.31
N ALA A 132 -8.17 8.89 -19.81
CA ALA A 132 -8.42 8.74 -18.39
C ALA A 132 -7.47 7.69 -17.79
N SER A 133 -7.00 7.92 -16.57
CA SER A 133 -6.24 6.99 -15.76
C SER A 133 -6.72 7.05 -14.32
N GLN A 134 -6.64 5.93 -13.60
CA GLN A 134 -7.03 5.84 -12.20
C GLN A 134 -5.98 5.14 -11.35
N VAL A 135 -5.85 5.61 -10.12
CA VAL A 135 -5.03 4.98 -9.08
C VAL A 135 -5.83 4.90 -7.78
N LEU A 136 -5.86 3.72 -7.18
CA LEU A 136 -6.31 3.51 -5.81
C LEU A 136 -5.10 3.30 -4.91
N ALA A 137 -5.06 3.97 -3.77
CA ALA A 137 -3.98 3.85 -2.79
C ALA A 137 -4.53 3.55 -1.39
N LEU A 138 -3.96 2.54 -0.74
CA LEU A 138 -4.23 2.18 0.65
C LEU A 138 -3.14 2.75 1.56
N TYR A 139 -3.56 3.60 2.48
CA TYR A 139 -2.71 4.17 3.52
C TYR A 139 -3.14 3.68 4.89
N GLY A 140 -2.17 3.26 5.73
CA GLY A 140 -2.41 2.74 7.07
C GLY A 140 -1.93 3.72 8.14
N ARG A 141 -2.56 3.70 9.33
CA ARG A 141 -2.01 4.35 10.54
C ARG A 141 -0.81 3.59 11.11
N PHE A 142 -0.60 2.36 10.65
CA PHE A 142 0.52 1.51 11.00
C PHE A 142 1.28 1.11 9.72
N PRO A 143 2.59 0.89 9.80
CA PRO A 143 3.40 0.46 8.64
C PRO A 143 2.94 -0.88 8.03
N GLU A 144 2.20 -1.67 8.79
CA GLU A 144 1.66 -2.96 8.41
C GLU A 144 0.20 -3.05 8.85
N LEU A 145 -0.68 -3.58 8.00
CA LEU A 145 -2.11 -3.77 8.29
C LEU A 145 -2.47 -5.25 8.35
N LYS A 146 -3.45 -5.66 9.15
CA LYS A 146 -3.96 -7.05 9.11
C LYS A 146 -4.66 -7.36 7.78
N SER A 147 -4.73 -8.65 7.42
CA SER A 147 -5.39 -9.13 6.21
C SER A 147 -6.82 -8.62 6.04
N SER A 148 -7.58 -8.51 7.13
CA SER A 148 -8.95 -7.98 7.10
C SER A 148 -9.06 -6.57 6.48
N PHE A 149 -8.03 -5.74 6.62
CA PHE A 149 -7.98 -4.41 6.00
C PHE A 149 -7.48 -4.48 4.55
N LEU A 150 -6.54 -5.38 4.25
CA LEU A 150 -6.10 -5.63 2.87
C LEU A 150 -7.26 -6.15 2.00
N ASP A 151 -8.12 -7.01 2.55
CA ASP A 151 -9.32 -7.51 1.87
C ASP A 151 -10.32 -6.38 1.52
N ARG A 152 -10.35 -5.29 2.30
CA ARG A 152 -11.16 -4.10 1.98
C ARG A 152 -10.62 -3.40 0.75
N PHE A 153 -9.31 -3.25 0.66
CA PHE A 153 -8.65 -2.67 -0.50
C PHE A 153 -8.82 -3.52 -1.75
N ASP A 154 -8.63 -4.84 -1.67
CA ASP A 154 -8.85 -5.74 -2.81
C ASP A 154 -10.29 -5.66 -3.34
N LYS A 155 -11.28 -5.53 -2.44
CA LYS A 155 -12.69 -5.32 -2.81
C LYS A 155 -12.90 -3.98 -3.52
N ALA A 156 -12.28 -2.90 -3.03
CA ALA A 156 -12.33 -1.59 -3.68
C ALA A 156 -11.67 -1.64 -5.06
N CYS A 157 -10.48 -2.23 -5.20
CA CYS A 157 -9.83 -2.45 -6.49
C CYS A 157 -10.75 -3.20 -7.46
N LYS A 158 -11.36 -4.30 -7.02
CA LYS A 158 -12.27 -5.09 -7.84
C LYS A 158 -13.50 -4.29 -8.30
N SER A 159 -14.11 -3.49 -7.42
CA SER A 159 -15.27 -2.65 -7.80
C SER A 159 -14.91 -1.55 -8.79
N HIS A 160 -13.62 -1.21 -8.90
CA HIS A 160 -13.08 -0.24 -9.85
C HIS A 160 -12.46 -0.88 -11.11
N GLY A 161 -12.65 -2.19 -11.33
CA GLY A 161 -12.11 -2.89 -12.50
C GLY A 161 -10.59 -3.10 -12.46
N LEU A 162 -10.00 -3.02 -11.26
CA LEU A 162 -8.58 -3.29 -11.02
C LEU A 162 -8.43 -4.72 -10.50
N GLY A 163 -7.96 -5.63 -11.36
CA GLY A 163 -7.66 -7.01 -10.99
C GLY A 163 -6.41 -7.14 -10.11
N PRO A 164 -6.19 -8.30 -9.48
CA PRO A 164 -5.04 -8.54 -8.59
C PRO A 164 -3.68 -8.25 -9.23
N GLU A 165 -3.55 -8.47 -10.54
CA GLU A 165 -2.34 -8.21 -11.33
C GLU A 165 -1.97 -6.73 -11.42
N LYS A 166 -2.91 -5.83 -11.11
CA LYS A 166 -2.70 -4.38 -11.09
C LYS A 166 -2.31 -3.84 -9.72
N ILE A 167 -2.26 -4.70 -8.70
CA ILE A 167 -2.03 -4.32 -7.30
C ILE A 167 -0.55 -4.52 -6.93
N ILE A 168 0.09 -3.47 -6.41
CA ILE A 168 1.42 -3.51 -5.80
C ILE A 168 1.25 -3.39 -4.29
N ARG A 169 1.81 -4.34 -3.54
CA ARG A 169 1.88 -4.32 -2.07
C ARG A 169 3.29 -3.92 -1.65
N PHE A 170 3.41 -2.86 -0.84
CA PHE A 170 4.73 -2.39 -0.40
C PHE A 170 5.27 -3.15 0.81
N SER A 171 4.39 -3.77 1.59
CA SER A 171 4.79 -4.61 2.74
C SER A 171 4.87 -6.09 2.38
N ASN A 172 5.76 -6.82 3.06
CA ASN A 172 6.02 -8.26 2.86
C ASN A 172 4.84 -9.20 3.18
N GLN A 173 3.68 -8.68 3.58
CA GLN A 173 2.56 -9.52 4.01
C GLN A 173 1.94 -10.39 2.91
N GLY A 174 2.12 -10.02 1.64
CA GLY A 174 1.70 -10.85 0.50
C GLY A 174 2.32 -12.26 0.48
N ARG A 175 3.46 -12.49 1.15
CA ARG A 175 4.07 -13.83 1.26
C ARG A 175 3.40 -14.77 2.25
N ARG A 176 2.75 -14.26 3.30
CA ARG A 176 2.24 -15.14 4.37
C ARG A 176 0.97 -15.89 3.99
N GLN A 177 0.24 -15.41 2.98
CA GLN A 177 -1.01 -16.03 2.53
C GLN A 177 -0.82 -17.03 1.37
N GLY A 178 0.37 -17.09 0.75
CA GLY A 178 0.64 -17.96 -0.40
C GLY A 178 1.32 -19.31 -0.07
N LEU A 179 1.69 -19.57 1.19
CA LEU A 179 2.30 -20.85 1.57
C LEU A 179 1.29 -21.69 2.35
N PRO A 180 0.76 -22.80 1.79
CA PRO A 180 0.06 -23.78 2.60
C PRO A 180 1.01 -24.24 3.72
N ARG A 181 0.55 -24.18 4.98
CA ARG A 181 1.19 -24.89 6.09
C ARG A 181 1.14 -26.38 5.76
N GLN A 182 2.16 -26.90 5.09
CA GLN A 182 2.35 -28.35 5.06
C GLN A 182 2.83 -28.75 6.45
N GLN A 183 1.94 -29.38 7.22
CA GLN A 183 2.39 -30.21 8.32
C GLN A 183 3.32 -31.28 7.72
N PRO A 184 4.53 -31.50 8.25
CA PRO A 184 5.37 -32.58 7.76
C PRO A 184 4.65 -33.91 8.00
N GLY A 185 4.14 -34.51 6.92
CA GLY A 185 3.62 -35.88 6.94
C GLY A 185 4.75 -36.87 7.24
N PRO A 186 4.44 -38.04 7.81
CA PRO A 186 5.46 -38.98 8.24
C PRO A 186 6.28 -39.48 7.05
N ALA A 187 7.60 -39.51 7.23
CA ALA A 187 8.55 -39.96 6.23
C ALA A 187 8.29 -41.42 5.82
N ARG A 188 7.70 -41.65 4.65
CA ARG A 188 7.70 -42.97 4.01
C ARG A 188 9.04 -43.17 3.30
N ARG A 189 9.83 -44.15 3.77
CA ARG A 189 10.99 -44.68 3.03
C ARG A 189 10.51 -45.40 1.77
N SER A 190 10.75 -44.84 0.60
CA SER A 190 10.67 -45.57 -0.67
C SER A 190 12.06 -45.72 -1.28
N ARG A 191 12.45 -46.98 -1.53
CA ARG A 191 13.68 -47.38 -2.22
C ARG A 191 13.71 -46.79 -3.63
N ALA A 192 14.87 -46.26 -4.02
CA ALA A 192 15.15 -45.80 -5.37
C ALA A 192 15.12 -46.96 -6.38
N ARG A 193 14.40 -46.76 -7.48
CA ARG A 193 14.72 -47.31 -8.81
C ARG A 193 14.50 -46.19 -9.81
N GLY A 194 15.57 -45.79 -10.49
CA GLY A 194 15.54 -44.71 -11.48
C GLY A 194 14.97 -45.19 -12.81
N VAL A 195 14.21 -44.31 -13.47
CA VAL A 195 14.04 -44.23 -14.92
C VAL A 195 13.73 -42.77 -15.30
N GLY A 196 14.52 -42.22 -16.23
CA GLY A 196 14.04 -41.40 -17.34
C GLY A 196 13.53 -39.97 -17.09
N MET A 197 14.28 -39.00 -17.64
CA MET A 197 13.90 -37.59 -17.78
C MET A 197 12.53 -37.40 -18.48
N GLY A 198 11.72 -36.53 -17.89
CA GLY A 198 10.62 -35.83 -18.54
C GLY A 198 10.53 -34.44 -17.89
N ALA A 199 11.32 -33.48 -18.38
CA ALA A 199 11.32 -32.12 -17.87
C ALA A 199 10.06 -31.38 -18.33
N GLN A 200 8.97 -31.55 -17.59
CA GLN A 200 7.88 -30.57 -17.54
C GLN A 200 7.97 -29.86 -16.18
N GLY A 201 9.00 -29.04 -16.05
CA GLY A 201 9.24 -28.20 -14.88
C GLY A 201 8.34 -26.96 -14.87
N LEU A 202 7.21 -27.09 -14.19
CA LEU A 202 6.72 -26.15 -13.17
C LEU A 202 6.84 -24.64 -13.49
N GLY A 203 5.74 -24.04 -13.96
CA GLY A 203 5.57 -22.57 -14.06
C GLY A 203 5.80 -21.80 -12.74
N TRP A 204 5.79 -22.49 -11.61
CA TRP A 204 6.03 -21.96 -10.27
C TRP A 204 7.42 -21.31 -10.08
N GLY A 205 8.43 -21.74 -10.84
CA GLY A 205 9.80 -21.21 -10.73
C GLY A 205 9.96 -19.80 -11.31
N ARG A 206 9.12 -19.42 -12.28
CA ARG A 206 9.09 -18.05 -12.82
C ARG A 206 8.34 -17.10 -11.88
N ASP A 207 7.19 -17.54 -11.35
CA ASP A 207 6.37 -16.74 -10.45
C ASP A 207 7.08 -16.43 -9.12
N LEU A 208 7.80 -17.40 -8.54
CA LEU A 208 8.60 -17.15 -7.33
C LEU A 208 9.76 -16.18 -7.59
N ARG A 209 10.43 -16.30 -8.75
CA ARG A 209 11.54 -15.40 -9.11
C ARG A 209 11.04 -13.98 -9.34
N GLN A 210 9.90 -13.82 -10.00
CA GLN A 210 9.26 -12.53 -10.24
C GLN A 210 8.78 -11.88 -8.93
N SER A 211 8.18 -12.66 -8.02
CA SER A 211 7.80 -12.20 -6.69
C SER A 211 9.01 -11.81 -5.83
N LEU A 212 10.13 -12.53 -5.96
CA LEU A 212 11.38 -12.20 -5.28
C LEU A 212 12.00 -10.90 -5.82
N SER A 213 11.97 -10.67 -7.14
CA SER A 213 12.46 -9.42 -7.73
C SER A 213 11.58 -8.23 -7.34
N GLU A 214 10.26 -8.35 -7.41
CA GLU A 214 9.33 -7.26 -7.02
C GLU A 214 9.43 -6.90 -5.53
N SER A 215 9.75 -7.88 -4.68
CA SER A 215 9.99 -7.62 -3.26
C SER A 215 11.30 -6.86 -3.04
N LEU A 216 12.39 -7.27 -3.70
CA LEU A 216 13.67 -6.57 -3.59
C LEU A 216 13.58 -5.13 -4.09
N THR A 217 12.89 -4.87 -5.21
CA THR A 217 12.74 -3.48 -5.73
C THR A 217 11.97 -2.58 -4.76
N VAL A 218 10.96 -3.10 -4.05
CA VAL A 218 10.22 -2.32 -3.04
C VAL A 218 11.05 -2.01 -1.80
N PHE A 219 11.87 -2.94 -1.29
CA PHE A 219 12.73 -2.68 -0.12
C PHE A 219 13.94 -1.82 -0.44
N SER A 220 14.39 -1.84 -1.70
CA SER A 220 15.47 -0.99 -2.20
C SER A 220 14.99 0.40 -2.62
N ASP A 221 13.67 0.66 -2.62
CA ASP A 221 13.10 1.96 -2.96
C ASP A 221 13.43 2.98 -1.84
N PRO A 222 14.28 3.99 -2.12
CA PRO A 222 14.71 4.94 -1.11
C PRO A 222 13.56 5.82 -0.61
N CYS A 223 12.54 6.07 -1.42
CA CYS A 223 11.37 6.84 -0.99
C CYS A 223 10.44 6.04 -0.10
N TYR A 224 10.27 4.75 -0.38
CA TYR A 224 9.54 3.90 0.54
C TYR A 224 10.24 3.80 1.90
N ALA A 225 11.56 3.59 1.90
CA ALA A 225 12.35 3.54 3.13
C ALA A 225 12.27 4.84 3.95
N ARG A 226 12.36 6.01 3.29
CA ARG A 226 12.21 7.32 3.94
C ARG A 226 10.82 7.49 4.59
N SER A 227 9.76 7.09 3.90
CA SER A 227 8.39 7.18 4.44
C SER A 227 8.15 6.30 5.68
N ARG A 228 8.89 5.18 5.81
CA ARG A 228 8.76 4.24 6.94
C ARG A 228 9.51 4.71 8.18
N TYR A 229 10.64 5.40 7.97
CA TYR A 229 11.54 5.85 9.03
C TYR A 229 11.81 7.34 8.86
N PRO A 230 10.83 8.21 9.16
CA PRO A 230 11.06 9.65 9.11
C PRO A 230 12.22 10.00 10.04
N SER A 231 13.24 10.65 9.48
CA SER A 231 14.35 11.23 10.23
C SER A 231 13.76 12.08 11.35
N ARG A 232 14.22 11.92 12.60
CA ARG A 232 13.88 12.89 13.66
C ARG A 232 14.25 14.29 13.16
N PRO A 233 13.41 15.31 13.35
CA PRO A 233 13.80 16.67 13.03
C PRO A 233 15.08 16.99 13.83
N SER A 234 16.13 17.39 13.12
CA SER A 234 17.36 17.89 13.71
C SER A 234 17.05 19.25 14.35
N GLY A 235 16.67 19.24 15.62
CA GLY A 235 16.39 20.47 16.39
C GLY A 235 15.23 20.36 17.38
N ALA A 236 15.23 19.34 18.24
CA ALA A 236 14.41 19.29 19.46
C ALA A 236 15.31 19.27 20.69
#